data_AF-A0A6P5H270-F1
#
_entry.id   AF-A0A6P5H270-F1
#
_cell.length_a   1.000
_cell.length_b   1.000
_cell.length_c   1.000
_cell.angle_alpha   90.00
_cell.angle_beta   90.00
_cell.angle_gamma   90.00
#
_symmetry.space_group_name_H-M   'P 1'
#
loop_
_entity.id
_entity.type
_entity.pdbx_description
1 polymer ?
#
loop_
_entity_poly.entity_id
_entity_poly.type
_entity_poly.pdbx_seq_one_letter_code
_entity_poly.pdbx_strand_id
1 'polypeptide(L)'
;MRRGMQLFRQGDVAGSLAEFDRAIELDSRQKAYLWQRGLSLYYLNRFEEGAEQFRLDVAANPNDTEESIWCFLCEAQLYGVDEARKRFLEVGRDPRPIMRDTYLMFRDAGDPEKLVSTFSRGRENEYFYSSLYAGLFYESQNDMDSSKHHILAACKSPYGLRSDDYMASLARVHCQCRNWSLS
;
A
#
# COMPACT_ATOMS: atom_id res chain seq x y z
N MET A 1 17.96 -1.20 -5.84
CA MET A 1 17.25 -1.81 -4.70
C MET A 1 17.40 -1.07 -3.38
N ARG A 2 18.50 -1.25 -2.62
CA ARG A 2 18.63 -0.64 -1.26
C ARG A 2 18.50 0.88 -1.26
N ARG A 3 19.17 1.55 -2.22
CA ARG A 3 19.11 3.00 -2.38
C ARG A 3 17.69 3.49 -2.73
N GLY A 4 17.00 2.81 -3.65
CA GLY A 4 15.61 3.13 -3.99
C GLY A 4 14.66 3.04 -2.79
N MET A 5 14.80 2.01 -1.95
CA MET A 5 14.04 1.92 -0.69
C MET A 5 14.40 3.05 0.29
N GLN A 6 15.68 3.40 0.43
CA GLN A 6 16.12 4.48 1.31
C GLN A 6 15.56 5.84 0.88
N LEU A 7 15.63 6.17 -0.41
CA LEU A 7 15.08 7.41 -0.97
C LEU A 7 13.56 7.51 -0.74
N PHE A 8 12.84 6.40 -0.94
CA PHE A 8 11.40 6.36 -0.65
C PHE A 8 11.13 6.68 0.82
N ARG A 9 11.85 6.04 1.76
CA ARG A 9 11.67 6.31 3.20
C ARG A 9 11.95 7.76 3.59
N GLN A 10 12.75 8.47 2.79
CA GLN A 10 13.07 9.90 2.97
C GLN A 10 12.04 10.84 2.30
N GLY A 11 11.02 10.29 1.63
CA GLY A 11 10.03 11.06 0.87
C GLY A 11 10.48 11.42 -0.54
N ASP A 12 11.69 11.04 -0.97
CA ASP A 12 12.15 11.20 -2.34
C ASP A 12 11.63 10.05 -3.22
N VAL A 13 10.34 10.14 -3.56
CA VAL A 13 9.64 9.13 -4.37
C VAL A 13 10.18 9.10 -5.81
N ALA A 14 10.54 10.25 -6.37
CA ALA A 14 11.08 10.35 -7.73
C ALA A 14 12.47 9.70 -7.82
N GLY A 15 13.37 10.02 -6.88
CA GLY A 15 14.68 9.38 -6.78
C GLY A 15 14.57 7.88 -6.49
N SER A 16 13.59 7.48 -5.68
CA SER A 16 13.29 6.08 -5.43
C SER A 16 13.00 5.30 -6.72
N LEU A 17 12.09 5.82 -7.55
CA LEU A 17 11.72 5.20 -8.82
C LEU A 17 12.93 5.09 -9.76
N ALA A 18 13.72 6.16 -9.89
CA ALA A 18 14.92 6.15 -10.73
C ALA A 18 15.92 5.04 -10.34
N GLU A 19 16.11 4.81 -9.04
CA GLU A 19 16.98 3.75 -8.53
C GLU A 19 16.41 2.33 -8.70
N PHE A 20 15.08 2.19 -8.78
CA PHE A 20 14.45 0.92 -9.14
C PHE A 20 14.52 0.65 -10.65
N ASP A 21 14.27 1.66 -11.48
CA ASP A 21 14.39 1.54 -12.94
C ASP A 21 15.82 1.17 -13.34
N ARG A 22 16.83 1.82 -12.74
CA ARG A 22 18.24 1.45 -12.94
C ARG A 22 18.55 0.01 -12.50
N ALA A 23 17.90 -0.50 -11.45
CA ALA A 23 18.09 -1.88 -11.03
C ALA A 23 17.54 -2.88 -12.06
N ILE A 24 16.44 -2.53 -12.72
CA ILE A 24 15.84 -3.33 -13.81
C ILE A 24 16.74 -3.31 -15.06
N GLU A 25 17.33 -2.15 -15.40
CA GLU A 25 18.28 -2.06 -16.53
C GLU A 25 19.49 -2.98 -16.34
N LEU A 26 19.98 -3.11 -15.10
CA LEU A 26 21.11 -3.97 -14.77
C LEU A 26 20.74 -5.46 -14.75
N ASP A 27 19.54 -5.80 -14.29
CA ASP A 27 19.01 -7.17 -14.34
C ASP A 27 17.48 -7.15 -14.41
N SER A 28 16.97 -7.42 -15.62
CA SER A 28 15.54 -7.37 -15.92
C SER A 28 14.72 -8.43 -15.18
N ARG A 29 15.35 -9.51 -14.71
CA ARG A 29 14.69 -10.58 -13.95
C ARG A 29 14.22 -10.10 -12.59
N GLN A 30 14.83 -9.03 -12.07
CA GLN A 30 14.42 -8.45 -10.80
C GLN A 30 13.01 -7.85 -10.90
N LYS A 31 12.61 -7.34 -12.07
CA LYS A 31 11.36 -6.57 -12.26
C LYS A 31 10.13 -7.27 -11.68
N ALA A 32 10.03 -8.60 -11.78
CA ALA A 32 8.90 -9.37 -11.29
C ALA A 32 8.82 -9.51 -9.76
N TYR A 33 9.73 -8.91 -9.01
CA TYR A 33 9.77 -8.96 -7.54
C TYR A 33 9.95 -7.55 -6.93
N LEU A 34 9.67 -6.48 -7.69
CA LEU A 34 9.93 -5.09 -7.31
C LEU A 34 8.66 -4.34 -6.92
N TRP A 35 7.87 -4.91 -6.01
CA TRP A 35 6.65 -4.28 -5.51
C TRP A 35 6.89 -2.87 -4.93
N GLN A 36 8.07 -2.59 -4.34
CA GLN A 36 8.40 -1.25 -3.87
C GLN A 36 8.44 -0.20 -4.99
N ARG A 37 8.81 -0.62 -6.21
CA ARG A 37 8.73 0.23 -7.41
C ARG A 37 7.28 0.59 -7.71
N GLY A 38 6.36 -0.36 -7.56
CA GLY A 38 4.91 -0.14 -7.73
C GLY A 38 4.38 0.93 -6.78
N LEU A 39 4.87 0.94 -5.54
CA LEU A 39 4.53 1.98 -4.56
C LEU A 39 5.07 3.35 -4.98
N SER A 40 6.32 3.44 -5.43
CA SER A 40 6.86 4.69 -5.95
C SER A 40 6.07 5.20 -7.17
N LEU A 41 5.63 4.29 -8.05
CA LEU A 41 4.77 4.63 -9.18
C LEU A 41 3.41 5.17 -8.74
N TYR A 42 2.77 4.55 -7.75
CA TYR A 42 1.51 5.03 -7.19
C TYR A 42 1.63 6.47 -6.68
N TYR A 43 2.66 6.76 -5.88
CA TYR A 43 2.86 8.11 -5.31
C TYR A 43 3.30 9.16 -6.34
N LEU A 44 3.73 8.74 -7.53
CA LEU A 44 4.01 9.62 -8.67
C LEU A 44 2.84 9.70 -9.66
N ASN A 45 1.66 9.18 -9.29
CA ASN A 45 0.45 9.11 -10.13
C ASN A 45 0.66 8.33 -11.45
N ARG A 46 1.66 7.44 -11.52
CA ARG A 46 1.93 6.55 -12.65
C ARG A 46 1.15 5.24 -12.47
N PHE A 47 -0.16 5.36 -12.31
CA PHE A 47 -1.03 4.27 -11.85
C PHE A 47 -1.07 3.08 -12.83
N GLU A 48 -1.04 3.32 -14.13
CA GLU A 48 -1.06 2.25 -15.13
C GLU A 48 0.18 1.34 -15.00
N GLU A 49 1.35 1.96 -14.90
CA GLU A 49 2.62 1.25 -14.67
C GLU A 49 2.69 0.61 -13.28
N GLY A 50 2.09 1.26 -12.27
CA GLY A 50 1.98 0.72 -10.92
C GLY A 50 1.14 -0.56 -10.88
N ALA A 51 -0.06 -0.52 -11.48
CA ALA A 51 -0.93 -1.70 -11.60
C ALA A 51 -0.22 -2.84 -12.35
N GLU A 52 0.48 -2.53 -13.45
CA GLU A 52 1.25 -3.54 -14.18
C GLU A 52 2.39 -4.12 -13.35
N GLN A 53 3.10 -3.29 -12.58
CA GLN A 53 4.15 -3.76 -11.67
C GLN A 53 3.58 -4.77 -10.66
N PHE A 54 2.46 -4.47 -10.02
CA PHE A 54 1.84 -5.37 -9.05
C PHE A 54 1.28 -6.66 -9.68
N ARG A 55 0.78 -6.62 -10.92
CA ARG A 55 0.39 -7.84 -11.64
C ARG A 55 1.58 -8.77 -11.88
N LEU A 56 2.75 -8.22 -12.23
CA LEU A 56 3.97 -9.01 -12.38
C LEU A 56 4.40 -9.63 -11.05
N ASP A 57 4.33 -8.86 -9.96
CA ASP A 57 4.70 -9.33 -8.62
C ASP A 57 3.77 -10.45 -8.13
N VAL A 58 2.45 -10.31 -8.31
CA VAL A 58 1.46 -11.37 -7.99
C VAL A 58 1.68 -12.62 -8.83
N ALA A 59 1.98 -12.48 -10.13
CA ALA A 59 2.25 -13.63 -11.00
C ALA A 59 3.50 -14.42 -10.55
N ALA A 60 4.48 -13.75 -9.95
CA ALA A 60 5.68 -14.39 -9.42
C ALA A 60 5.50 -14.92 -7.97
N ASN A 61 4.70 -14.25 -7.15
CA ASN A 61 4.38 -14.64 -5.77
C ASN A 61 2.87 -14.54 -5.50
N PRO A 62 2.10 -15.59 -5.82
CA PRO A 62 0.63 -15.53 -5.79
C PRO A 62 0.04 -15.61 -4.39
N ASN A 63 0.83 -15.52 -3.31
CA ASN A 63 0.34 -15.64 -1.93
C ASN A 63 0.32 -14.30 -1.17
N ASP A 64 0.86 -13.24 -1.75
CA ASP A 64 0.91 -11.94 -1.09
C ASP A 64 -0.33 -11.11 -1.45
N THR A 65 -1.03 -10.68 -0.40
CA THR A 65 -2.32 -9.97 -0.52
C THR A 65 -2.13 -8.48 -0.70
N GLU A 66 -0.97 -7.94 -0.31
CA GLU A 66 -0.69 -6.51 -0.37
C GLU A 66 -0.63 -6.04 -1.83
N GLU A 67 0.05 -6.77 -2.72
CA GLU A 67 0.19 -6.41 -4.13
C GLU A 67 -1.16 -6.41 -4.86
N SER A 68 -2.08 -7.32 -4.51
CA SER A 68 -3.45 -7.27 -5.04
C SER A 68 -4.18 -6.00 -4.62
N ILE A 69 -4.06 -5.59 -3.35
CA ILE A 69 -4.67 -4.36 -2.84
C ILE A 69 -4.05 -3.15 -3.53
N TRP A 70 -2.73 -3.11 -3.71
CA TRP A 70 -2.07 -1.99 -4.38
C TRP A 70 -2.36 -1.93 -5.88
N CYS A 71 -2.55 -3.07 -6.55
CA CYS A 71 -3.08 -3.11 -7.91
C CYS A 71 -4.47 -2.48 -7.96
N PHE A 72 -5.37 -2.85 -7.04
CA PHE A 72 -6.69 -2.23 -6.92
C PHE A 72 -6.59 -0.72 -6.68
N LEU A 73 -5.72 -0.25 -5.80
CA LEU A 73 -5.56 1.18 -5.51
C LEU A 73 -5.12 1.96 -6.76
N CYS A 74 -4.20 1.42 -7.56
CA CYS A 74 -3.83 1.98 -8.85
C CYS A 74 -5.02 2.00 -9.83
N GLU A 75 -5.73 0.89 -9.97
CA GLU A 75 -6.86 0.79 -10.90
C GLU A 75 -8.05 1.66 -10.47
N ALA A 76 -8.27 1.86 -9.17
CA ALA A 76 -9.30 2.75 -8.66
C ALA A 76 -9.05 4.21 -9.07
N GLN A 77 -7.79 4.63 -9.14
CA GLN A 77 -7.41 5.96 -9.64
C GLN A 77 -7.60 6.10 -11.17
N LEU A 78 -7.50 4.99 -11.91
CA LEU A 78 -7.66 5.00 -13.38
C LEU A 78 -9.12 4.86 -13.82
N TYR A 79 -9.88 3.99 -13.16
CA TYR A 79 -11.17 3.49 -13.64
C TYR A 79 -12.30 3.62 -12.61
N GLY A 80 -12.00 4.03 -11.38
CA GLY A 80 -12.95 4.04 -10.26
C GLY A 80 -13.03 2.71 -9.51
N VAL A 81 -13.54 2.77 -8.28
CA VAL A 81 -13.57 1.63 -7.33
C VAL A 81 -14.38 0.44 -7.83
N ASP A 82 -15.48 0.67 -8.55
CA ASP A 82 -16.34 -0.41 -9.02
C ASP A 82 -15.66 -1.23 -10.13
N GLU A 83 -14.98 -0.56 -11.07
CA GLU A 83 -14.24 -1.24 -12.14
C GLU A 83 -12.98 -1.91 -11.60
N ALA A 84 -12.25 -1.26 -10.69
CA ALA A 84 -11.10 -1.88 -10.02
C ALA A 84 -11.51 -3.15 -9.25
N ARG A 85 -12.69 -3.17 -8.63
CA ARG A 85 -13.21 -4.34 -7.91
C ARG A 85 -13.54 -5.51 -8.83
N LYS A 86 -14.06 -5.25 -10.04
CA LYS A 86 -14.31 -6.29 -11.06
C LYS A 86 -13.01 -6.93 -11.56
N ARG A 87 -11.90 -6.21 -11.47
CA ARG A 87 -10.56 -6.61 -11.94
C ARG A 87 -9.64 -7.05 -10.79
N PHE A 88 -10.19 -7.16 -9.58
CA PHE A 88 -9.43 -7.45 -8.37
C PHE A 88 -8.64 -8.74 -8.53
N LEU A 89 -7.35 -8.71 -8.19
CA LEU A 89 -6.49 -9.86 -8.37
C LEU A 89 -6.80 -10.93 -7.32
N GLU A 90 -7.03 -12.15 -7.79
CA GLU A 90 -7.19 -13.29 -6.89
C GLU A 90 -5.82 -13.85 -6.50
N VAL A 91 -5.58 -13.95 -5.20
CA VAL A 91 -4.35 -14.49 -4.63
C VAL A 91 -4.68 -15.59 -3.61
N GLY A 92 -3.66 -16.38 -3.27
CA GLY A 92 -3.71 -17.38 -2.22
C GLY A 92 -4.03 -16.79 -0.85
N ARG A 93 -4.25 -17.69 0.11
CA ARG A 93 -4.63 -17.30 1.47
C ARG A 93 -3.41 -16.84 2.27
N ASP A 94 -3.34 -15.54 2.58
CA ASP A 94 -2.34 -15.00 3.50
C ASP A 94 -2.50 -15.61 4.91
N PRO A 95 -1.42 -16.06 5.58
CA PRO A 95 -1.51 -16.60 6.93
C PRO A 95 -1.85 -15.53 7.99
N ARG A 96 -1.55 -14.25 7.74
CA ARG A 96 -1.77 -13.13 8.67
C ARG A 96 -3.26 -12.76 8.68
N PRO A 97 -3.98 -12.85 9.82
CA PRO A 97 -5.41 -12.53 9.87
C PRO A 97 -5.74 -11.11 9.39
N ILE A 98 -4.95 -10.12 9.82
CA ILE A 98 -5.12 -8.72 9.40
C ILE A 98 -5.09 -8.56 7.87
N MET A 99 -4.20 -9.28 7.20
CA MET A 99 -4.05 -9.15 5.75
C MET A 99 -5.18 -9.84 4.99
N ARG A 100 -5.67 -10.98 5.48
CA ARG A 100 -6.87 -11.61 4.93
C ARG A 100 -8.08 -10.70 5.04
N ASP A 101 -8.32 -10.13 6.22
CA ASP A 101 -9.50 -9.30 6.45
C ASP A 101 -9.41 -8.00 5.65
N THR A 102 -8.21 -7.44 5.50
CA THR A 102 -7.94 -6.32 4.59
C THR A 102 -8.23 -6.68 3.14
N TYR A 103 -7.71 -7.81 2.66
CA TYR A 103 -7.95 -8.29 1.30
C TYR A 103 -9.46 -8.43 1.01
N LEU A 104 -10.19 -9.05 1.93
CA LEU A 104 -11.65 -9.22 1.81
C LEU A 104 -12.38 -7.87 1.85
N MET A 105 -11.95 -6.91 2.68
CA MET A 105 -12.51 -5.57 2.70
C MET A 105 -12.37 -4.89 1.34
N PHE A 106 -11.17 -4.93 0.75
CA PHE A 106 -10.91 -4.35 -0.56
C PHE A 106 -11.59 -5.10 -1.70
N ARG A 107 -11.78 -6.41 -1.62
CA ARG A 107 -12.48 -7.21 -2.64
C ARG A 107 -14.00 -7.05 -2.57
N ASP A 108 -14.58 -7.14 -1.37
CA ASP A 108 -16.03 -7.34 -1.16
C ASP A 108 -16.75 -6.06 -0.68
N ALA A 109 -16.09 -4.90 -0.72
CA ALA A 109 -16.59 -3.62 -0.22
C ALA A 109 -16.93 -3.68 1.27
N GLY A 110 -16.00 -4.20 2.06
CA GLY A 110 -16.15 -4.34 3.50
C GLY A 110 -16.09 -3.02 4.26
N ASP A 111 -16.31 -3.10 5.56
CA ASP A 111 -16.33 -1.96 6.49
C ASP A 111 -14.93 -1.73 7.13
N PRO A 112 -14.26 -0.59 6.86
CA PRO A 112 -12.98 -0.26 7.47
C PRO A 112 -13.01 -0.10 8.99
N GLU A 113 -14.11 0.39 9.57
CA GLU A 113 -14.22 0.54 11.03
C GLU A 113 -14.32 -0.82 11.72
N LYS A 114 -14.98 -1.78 11.08
CA LYS A 114 -14.98 -3.17 11.53
C LYS A 114 -13.58 -3.77 11.49
N LEU A 115 -12.78 -3.48 10.46
CA LEU A 115 -11.38 -3.93 10.37
C LEU A 115 -10.57 -3.37 11.55
N VAL A 116 -10.59 -2.05 11.74
CA VAL A 116 -9.82 -1.38 12.80
C VAL A 116 -10.25 -1.85 14.19
N SER A 117 -11.55 -1.93 14.45
CA SER A 117 -12.07 -2.40 15.74
C SER A 117 -11.65 -3.85 16.05
N THR A 118 -11.64 -4.74 15.05
CA THR A 118 -11.20 -6.14 15.18
C THR A 118 -9.75 -6.25 15.65
N PHE A 119 -8.86 -5.38 15.16
CA PHE A 119 -7.42 -5.42 15.46
C PHE A 119 -6.97 -4.36 16.48
N SER A 120 -7.87 -3.54 17.01
CA SER A 120 -7.59 -2.46 17.97
C SER A 120 -6.90 -2.91 19.26
N ARG A 121 -7.16 -4.13 19.71
CA ARG A 121 -6.56 -4.75 20.91
C ARG A 121 -5.55 -5.86 20.57
N GLY A 122 -5.20 -5.99 19.29
CA GLY A 122 -4.25 -6.98 18.80
C GLY A 122 -2.80 -6.57 19.05
N ARG A 123 -1.88 -7.17 18.30
CA ARG A 123 -0.47 -6.78 18.29
C ARG A 123 -0.33 -5.37 17.70
N GLU A 124 0.69 -4.63 18.11
CA GLU A 124 0.90 -3.26 17.66
C GLU A 124 0.95 -3.12 16.12
N ASN A 125 1.53 -4.12 15.44
CA ASN A 125 1.58 -4.14 13.98
C ASN A 125 0.20 -4.40 13.35
N GLU A 126 -0.66 -5.19 13.98
CA GLU A 126 -2.02 -5.46 13.46
C GLU A 126 -2.89 -4.22 13.52
N TYR A 127 -2.82 -3.45 14.62
CA TYR A 127 -3.48 -2.15 14.69
C TYR A 127 -2.94 -1.20 13.62
N PHE A 128 -1.62 -1.08 13.48
CA PHE A 128 -1.00 -0.26 12.45
C PHE A 128 -1.51 -0.59 11.04
N TYR A 129 -1.47 -1.86 10.65
CA TYR A 129 -1.91 -2.28 9.31
C TYR A 129 -3.41 -2.11 9.12
N SER A 130 -4.25 -2.37 10.13
CA SER A 130 -5.69 -2.10 10.04
C SER A 130 -6.00 -0.64 9.78
N SER A 131 -5.34 0.27 10.51
CA SER A 131 -5.52 1.71 10.38
C SER A 131 -4.95 2.22 9.05
N LEU A 132 -3.77 1.73 8.63
CA LEU A 132 -3.17 2.08 7.34
C LEU A 132 -4.12 1.74 6.19
N TYR A 133 -4.60 0.50 6.14
CA TYR A 133 -5.41 0.03 5.03
C TYR A 133 -6.85 0.54 5.07
N ALA A 134 -7.41 0.83 6.26
CA ALA A 134 -8.66 1.57 6.37
C ALA A 134 -8.53 2.97 5.73
N GLY A 135 -7.43 3.68 6.00
CA GLY A 135 -7.17 4.99 5.41
C GLY A 135 -7.07 4.93 3.88
N LEU A 136 -6.29 4.00 3.34
CA LEU A 136 -6.16 3.80 1.89
C LEU A 136 -7.50 3.42 1.23
N PHE A 137 -8.34 2.65 1.91
CA PHE A 137 -9.67 2.29 1.41
C PHE A 137 -10.59 3.51 1.33
N TYR A 138 -10.62 4.36 2.36
CA TYR A 138 -11.37 5.62 2.34
C TYR A 138 -10.87 6.56 1.23
N GLU A 139 -9.55 6.70 1.06
CA GLU A 139 -8.99 7.53 -0.02
C GLU A 139 -9.43 7.02 -1.40
N SER A 140 -9.46 5.70 -1.63
CA SER A 140 -9.91 5.14 -2.91
C SER A 140 -11.36 5.52 -3.25
N GLN A 141 -12.17 5.83 -2.25
CA GLN A 141 -13.57 6.27 -2.38
C GLN A 141 -13.74 7.80 -2.34
N ASN A 142 -12.63 8.55 -2.33
CA ASN A 142 -12.60 10.02 -2.19
C ASN A 142 -13.07 10.54 -0.81
N ASP A 143 -13.13 9.70 0.22
CA ASP A 143 -13.36 10.14 1.61
C ASP A 143 -12.03 10.53 2.27
N MET A 144 -11.61 11.77 2.01
CA MET A 144 -10.30 12.27 2.45
C MET A 144 -10.23 12.51 3.96
N ASP A 145 -11.35 12.79 4.62
CA ASP A 145 -11.38 13.08 6.06
C ASP A 145 -11.19 11.79 6.86
N SER A 146 -11.94 10.73 6.52
CA SER A 146 -11.77 9.40 7.11
C SER A 146 -10.40 8.82 6.77
N SER A 147 -9.93 9.01 5.52
CA SER A 147 -8.58 8.60 5.14
C SER A 147 -7.51 9.25 6.03
N LYS A 148 -7.54 10.59 6.13
CA LYS A 148 -6.59 11.34 6.96
C LYS A 148 -6.63 10.90 8.42
N HIS A 149 -7.81 10.70 8.98
CA HIS A 149 -7.97 10.20 10.35
C HIS A 149 -7.18 8.89 10.56
N HIS A 150 -7.42 7.91 9.70
CA HIS A 150 -6.86 6.56 9.81
C HIS A 150 -5.38 6.49 9.46
N ILE A 151 -4.90 7.22 8.45
CA ILE A 151 -3.46 7.26 8.12
C ILE A 151 -2.67 7.95 9.24
N LEU A 152 -3.19 9.03 9.82
CA LEU A 152 -2.53 9.68 10.97
C LEU A 152 -2.53 8.78 12.20
N ALA A 153 -3.62 8.05 12.46
CA ALA A 153 -3.68 7.07 13.55
C ALA A 153 -2.66 5.93 13.36
N ALA A 154 -2.47 5.44 12.13
CA ALA A 154 -1.44 4.47 11.80
C ALA A 154 -0.04 5.03 12.10
N CYS A 155 0.26 6.24 11.60
CA CYS A 155 1.55 6.90 11.83
C CYS A 155 1.85 7.14 13.32
N LYS A 156 0.84 7.53 14.11
CA LYS A 156 0.97 7.84 15.54
C LYS A 156 0.91 6.59 16.44
N SER A 157 0.66 5.40 15.90
CA SER A 157 0.67 4.15 16.65
C SER A 157 2.08 3.79 17.16
N PRO A 158 2.21 2.99 18.24
CA PRO A 158 3.51 2.54 18.73
C PRO A 158 4.38 1.83 17.68
N TYR A 159 3.75 1.08 16.76
CA TYR A 159 4.44 0.43 15.65
C TYR A 159 4.85 1.45 14.58
N GLY A 160 3.95 2.35 14.17
CA GLY A 160 4.25 3.39 13.18
C GLY A 160 5.39 4.33 13.59
N LEU A 161 5.52 4.62 14.89
CA LEU A 161 6.56 5.50 15.43
C LEU A 161 7.93 4.83 15.57
N ARG A 162 7.99 3.52 15.82
CA ARG A 162 9.23 2.82 16.22
C ARG A 162 9.74 1.80 15.20
N SER A 163 8.90 1.37 14.26
CA SER A 163 9.25 0.32 13.31
C SER A 163 10.08 0.86 12.15
N ASP A 164 11.10 0.10 11.76
CA ASP A 164 11.87 0.28 10.51
C ASP A 164 11.19 -0.37 9.29
N ASP A 165 9.98 -0.90 9.49
CA ASP A 165 9.14 -1.49 8.46
C ASP A 165 8.90 -0.49 7.30
N TYR A 166 8.89 -1.03 6.08
CA TYR A 166 8.75 -0.22 4.88
C TYR A 166 7.37 0.45 4.80
N MET A 167 6.31 -0.23 5.24
CA MET A 167 4.95 0.28 5.25
C MET A 167 4.75 1.35 6.34
N ALA A 168 5.45 1.26 7.47
CA ALA A 168 5.52 2.36 8.45
C ALA A 168 6.12 3.64 7.84
N SER A 169 7.12 3.49 6.96
CA SER A 169 7.66 4.63 6.21
C SER A 169 6.69 5.11 5.12
N LEU A 170 6.02 4.19 4.42
CA LEU A 170 4.99 4.52 3.44
C LEU A 170 3.86 5.36 4.04
N ALA A 171 3.40 5.06 5.25
CA ALA A 171 2.36 5.85 5.91
C ALA A 171 2.80 7.32 6.10
N ARG A 172 4.08 7.55 6.45
CA ARG A 172 4.65 8.91 6.55
C ARG A 172 4.79 9.59 5.19
N VAL A 173 5.28 8.86 4.18
CA VAL A 173 5.36 9.36 2.79
C VAL A 173 3.98 9.73 2.28
N HIS A 174 2.96 8.94 2.60
CA HIS A 174 1.57 9.22 2.28
C HIS A 174 1.13 10.58 2.85
N CYS A 175 1.33 10.79 4.16
CA CYS A 175 1.04 12.08 4.79
C CYS A 175 1.77 13.23 4.10
N GLN A 176 3.05 13.07 3.77
CA GLN A 176 3.83 14.09 3.06
C GLN A 176 3.25 14.40 1.68
N CYS A 177 2.94 13.38 0.86
CA CYS A 177 2.33 13.54 -0.46
C CYS A 177 0.93 14.17 -0.43
N ARG A 178 0.23 14.10 0.71
CA ARG A 178 -1.10 14.69 0.91
C ARG A 178 -1.09 15.98 1.74
N ASN A 179 0.09 16.48 2.12
CA ASN A 179 0.25 17.63 3.01
C ASN A 179 -0.49 17.50 4.36
N TRP A 180 -0.50 16.30 4.93
CA TRP A 180 -1.10 16.04 6.24
C TRP A 180 -0.06 16.15 7.35
N SER A 181 -0.33 17.05 8.30
CA SER A 181 0.55 17.26 9.44
C SER A 181 0.48 16.10 10.44
N LEU A 182 1.66 15.60 10.83
CA LEU A 182 1.83 14.63 11.92
C LEU A 182 1.93 15.29 13.31
N SER A 183 1.89 16.64 13.37
CA SER A 183 1.92 17.43 14.61
C SER A 183 0.89 16.98 15.65
#